data_AF-A0A317ZAV9-F1
#
_entry.id   AF-A0A317ZAV9-F1
#
_cell.length_a   1.000
_cell.length_b   1.000
_cell.length_c   1.000
_cell.angle_alpha   90.00
_cell.angle_beta   90.00
_cell.angle_gamma   90.00
#
_symmetry.space_group_name_H-M   'P 1'
#
loop_
_entity.id
_entity.type
_entity.pdbx_description
1 polymer ?
#
loop_
_entity_poly.entity_id
_entity_poly.type
_entity_poly.pdbx_seq_one_letter_code
_entity_poly.pdbx_strand_id
1 'polypeptide(L)' 'LLKPLQSNIYKVFLGFSSRKAYEDYKKSSVFREHFSKEAVRPLAGSSSAHASYLEQFFYPISEEE' A
#
# COMPACT_ATOMS: atom_id res chain seq x y z
N LEU A 1 -4.43 -4.05 -8.13
CA LEU A 1 -3.37 -4.98 -7.67
C LEU A 1 -2.40 -5.18 -8.83
N LEU A 2 -1.10 -5.07 -8.59
CA LEU A 2 -0.06 -5.15 -9.61
C LEU A 2 0.92 -6.28 -9.24
N LYS A 3 1.04 -7.25 -10.14
CA LYS A 3 2.03 -8.33 -10.05
C LYS A 3 3.34 -7.86 -10.73
N PRO A 4 4.49 -7.99 -10.07
CA PRO A 4 5.78 -7.64 -10.67
C PRO A 4 6.17 -8.58 -11.81
N LEU A 5 6.89 -8.05 -12.81
CA LEU A 5 7.52 -8.86 -13.88
C LEU A 5 8.84 -9.48 -13.42
N GLN A 6 9.58 -8.77 -12.56
CA GLN A 6 10.90 -9.16 -12.04
C GLN A 6 10.98 -8.81 -10.55
N SER A 7 10.45 -9.68 -9.69
CA SER A 7 10.58 -9.76 -8.22
C SER A 7 9.36 -10.49 -7.64
N ASN A 8 9.32 -10.72 -6.32
CA ASN A 8 8.14 -11.22 -5.61
C ASN A 8 7.42 -10.12 -4.80
N ILE A 9 7.66 -8.85 -5.14
CA ILE A 9 7.10 -7.70 -4.41
C ILE A 9 5.88 -7.17 -5.17
N TYR A 10 4.69 -7.45 -4.65
CA TYR A 10 3.44 -6.94 -5.20
C TYR A 10 3.24 -5.46 -4.85
N LYS A 11 2.51 -4.73 -5.71
CA LYS A 11 2.11 -3.34 -5.46
C LYS A 11 0.59 -3.20 -5.51
N VAL A 12 0.04 -2.31 -4.70
CA VAL A 12 -1.37 -1.95 -4.71
C VAL A 12 -1.48 -0.44 -4.85
N PHE A 13 -2.28 0.02 -5.82
CA PHE A 13 -2.68 1.42 -5.93
C PHE A 13 -4.13 1.56 -5.50
N LEU A 14 -4.36 2.52 -4.62
CA LEU A 14 -5.67 2.88 -4.11
C LEU A 14 -5.90 4.36 -4.42
N GLY A 15 -6.81 4.63 -5.34
CA GLY A 15 -7.20 5.99 -5.70
C GLY A 15 -8.31 6.49 -4.79
N PHE A 16 -8.14 7.67 -4.22
CA PHE A 16 -9.14 8.34 -3.39
C PHE A 16 -9.31 9.79 -3.87
N SER A 17 -10.46 10.40 -3.55
CA SER A 17 -10.74 11.81 -3.87
C SER A 17 -9.86 12.78 -3.10
N SER A 18 -9.35 12.39 -1.93
CA SER A 18 -8.42 13.17 -1.12
C SER A 18 -7.58 12.26 -0.22
N ARG A 19 -6.45 12.78 0.26
CA ARG A 19 -5.64 12.07 1.26
C ARG A 19 -6.43 11.75 2.54
N LYS A 20 -7.29 12.67 2.98
CA LYS A 20 -8.13 12.46 4.18
C LYS A 20 -9.03 11.23 4.03
N ALA A 21 -9.63 11.04 2.86
CA ALA A 21 -10.48 9.87 2.60
C ALA A 21 -9.69 8.55 2.67
N TYR A 22 -8.44 8.53 2.16
CA TYR A 22 -7.56 7.37 2.32
C TYR A 22 -7.20 7.12 3.80
N GLU A 23 -6.84 8.16 4.56
CA GLU A 23 -6.49 8.01 5.98
C GLU A 23 -7.68 7.53 6.82
N ASP A 24 -8.90 7.94 6.49
CA ASP A 24 -10.11 7.46 7.15
C ASP A 24 -10.41 6.00 6.76
N TYR A 25 -10.24 5.62 5.48
CA TYR A 25 -10.29 4.22 5.05
C TYR A 25 -9.25 3.36 5.77
N LYS A 26 -8.05 3.89 6.00
CA LYS A 26 -6.95 3.19 6.67
C LYS A 26 -7.28 2.78 8.11
N LYS A 27 -8.16 3.53 8.78
CA LYS A 27 -8.65 3.22 10.15
C LYS A 27 -9.68 2.10 10.18
N SER A 28 -10.30 1.78 9.05
CA SER A 28 -11.31 0.72 8.97
C SER A 28 -10.74 -0.67 9.27
N SER A 29 -11.60 -1.58 9.74
CA SER A 29 -11.25 -3.00 9.89
C SER A 29 -10.82 -3.61 8.56
N VAL A 30 -11.50 -3.27 7.47
CA VAL A 30 -11.20 -3.77 6.12
C VAL A 30 -9.75 -3.50 5.72
N PHE A 31 -9.24 -2.28 5.91
CA PHE A 31 -7.83 -2.00 5.62
C PHE A 31 -6.90 -2.76 6.58
N ARG A 32 -7.22 -2.72 7.88
CA ARG A 32 -6.39 -3.32 8.92
C ARG A 32 -6.26 -4.83 8.78
N GLU A 33 -7.29 -5.51 8.32
CA GLU A 33 -7.34 -6.98 8.20
C GLU A 33 -6.79 -7.50 6.86
N HIS A 34 -6.69 -6.66 5.84
CA HIS A 34 -6.29 -7.11 4.49
C HIS A 34 -5.05 -6.42 3.92
N PHE A 35 -4.80 -5.16 4.25
CA PHE A 35 -3.76 -4.34 3.61
C PHE A 35 -2.71 -3.80 4.58
N SER A 36 -2.95 -3.84 5.89
CA SER A 36 -1.94 -3.44 6.89
C SER A 36 -0.67 -4.29 6.79
N LYS A 37 0.44 -3.73 7.27
CA LYS A 37 1.71 -4.45 7.37
C LYS A 37 1.55 -5.76 8.14
N GLU A 38 0.77 -5.75 9.21
CA GLU A 38 0.49 -6.90 10.05
C GLU A 38 -0.29 -7.97 9.30
N ALA A 39 -1.32 -7.58 8.55
CA ALA A 39 -2.16 -8.48 7.77
C ALA A 39 -1.39 -9.19 6.64
N VAL A 40 -0.47 -8.49 5.98
CA VAL A 40 0.30 -9.05 4.86
C VAL A 40 1.60 -9.72 5.31
N ARG A 41 2.00 -9.56 6.58
CA ARG A 41 3.24 -10.15 7.14
C ARG A 41 3.35 -11.66 6.91
N PRO A 42 2.29 -12.48 7.06
CA PRO A 42 2.37 -13.92 6.81
C PRO A 42 2.72 -14.26 5.36
N LEU A 43 2.37 -13.39 4.40
CA LEU A 43 2.64 -13.58 2.97
C LEU A 43 4.11 -13.33 2.61
N ALA A 44 4.85 -12.58 3.44
CA ALA A 44 6.25 -12.29 3.19
C ALA A 44 7.13 -13.55 3.29
N GLY A 45 6.74 -14.58 4.05
CA GLY A 45 7.55 -15.78 4.24
C GLY A 45 8.85 -15.53 5.03
N SER A 46 9.61 -16.58 5.34
CA SER A 46 10.82 -16.54 6.20
C SER A 46 12.11 -16.11 5.48
N SER A 47 12.05 -15.68 4.23
CA SER A 47 13.24 -15.35 3.43
C SER A 47 13.95 -14.10 3.95
N SER A 48 15.27 -14.13 4.07
CA SER A 48 16.08 -13.03 4.63
C SER A 48 16.22 -11.80 3.71
N ALA A 49 15.61 -11.82 2.53
CA ALA A 49 15.70 -10.77 1.51
C ALA A 49 14.32 -10.15 1.24
N HIS A 50 13.84 -9.31 2.17
CA HIS A 50 12.53 -8.66 2.05
C HIS A 50 12.68 -7.17 1.86
N ALA A 51 12.04 -6.62 0.82
CA ALA A 51 11.74 -5.20 0.80
C ALA A 51 10.74 -4.89 1.91
N SER A 52 11.00 -3.83 2.67
CA SER A 52 10.09 -3.35 3.70
C SER A 52 8.74 -2.96 3.08
N TYR A 53 7.65 -3.32 3.77
CA TYR A 53 6.33 -2.74 3.48
C TYR A 53 6.46 -1.21 3.50
N LEU A 54 6.06 -0.56 2.40
CA LEU A 54 6.20 0.88 2.19
C LEU A 54 4.91 1.42 1.57
N GLU A 55 4.46 2.56 2.09
CA GLU A 55 3.39 3.36 1.50
C GLU A 55 3.99 4.62 0.87
N GLN A 56 3.63 4.89 -0.38
CA GLN A 56 4.04 6.10 -1.09
C GLN A 56 2.78 6.84 -1.56
N PHE A 57 2.67 8.11 -1.20
CA PHE A 57 1.56 8.97 -1.58
C PHE A 57 1.87 9.71 -2.87
N PHE A 58 0.94 9.69 -3.81
CA PHE A 58 1.00 10.45 -5.05
C PHE A 58 -0.11 11.49 -5.02
N TYR A 59 0.28 12.77 -5.13
CA TYR A 59 -0.66 13.88 -5.17
C TYR A 59 -0.92 14.29 -6.62
N PRO A 60 -2.13 14.77 -6.95
CA PRO A 60 -2.35 15.47 -8.20
C PRO A 60 -1.37 16.63 -8.32
N ILE A 61 -0.82 16.82 -9.51
CA ILE A 61 -0.01 18.01 -9.79
C ILE A 61 -0.98 19.20 -9.81
N SER A 62 -0.78 20.18 -8.94
CA SER A 62 -1.46 21.48 -9.02
C SER A 62 -0.74 22.34 -10.06
N GLU A 63 -1.48 22.99 -10.96
CA GLU A 63 -0.93 23.96 -11.92
C GLU A 63 -0.62 25.33 -11.28
N GLU A 64 -0.74 25.46 -9.96
CA GLU A 64 -0.32 26.65 -9.22
C GLU A 64 1.17 26.55 -8.87
N GLU A 65 2.00 27.24 -9.67
CA GLU A 65 3.29 27.81 -9.25
C GLU A 65 3.08 29.14 -8.50
#